data_AF-A0AA38CPK0-F1
#
_entry.id   AF-A0AA38CPK0-F1
#
_cell.length_a   1.000
_cell.length_b   1.000
_cell.length_c   1.000
_cell.angle_alpha   90.00
_cell.angle_beta   90.00
_cell.angle_gamma   90.00
#
_symmetry.space_group_name_H-M   'P 1'
#
loop_
_entity.id
_entity.type
_entity.pdbx_description
1 polymer ?
#
loop_
_entity_poly.entity_id
_entity_poly.type
_entity_poly.pdbx_seq_one_letter_code
_entity_poly.pdbx_strand_id
1 'polypeptide(L)'
;VANKLYPLDYISQNIEQFATKMLLSVVDVQQISGGTQDSTASDETCSRINKENVQEKLPKGEESTTEGNGLSSENTIENDSQKLPRHSSTVSMAKAQRCMSLYFALCSKKHALLQQVFIIYAQAPKSVKQAVHRHIPTLVRAIGSSSSELLQIISDPPQGSESILMQVLHILTEGTTPSRDLIETVKQLYETKLKDAGILIPMLSSLSKDEVLPIFPRLVDLPLDKFQNALARILQGSVHTGPALTPAEVLIAIHGIDPEKDRIPLKKITDACSACFEQRTVFTQQVLAKVLNQLVEQTPLPLLFMRTVIQAIGAFPALVDFVMEILSRLVSKQIWKLPKLWVGFLKCAYQTKPHSFHVLLQLPAPQLENALNRHPTLRAPLASYASQPNIRSTVPRTTLVVLGLAQDNLPMTPVSSIPQPIDA
;
A
#
# COMPACT_ATOMS: atom_id res chain seq x y z
N VAL A 1 14.46 46.33 0.75
CA VAL A 1 15.08 46.91 -0.46
C VAL A 1 14.46 46.33 -1.74
N ALA A 2 14.68 45.05 -2.07
CA ALA A 2 14.17 44.41 -3.30
C ALA A 2 12.68 44.73 -3.61
N ASN A 3 11.75 44.54 -2.66
CA ASN A 3 10.32 44.84 -2.86
C ASN A 3 9.99 46.29 -3.28
N LYS A 4 10.88 47.27 -3.01
CA LYS A 4 10.70 48.67 -3.42
C LYS A 4 11.39 49.00 -4.75
N LEU A 5 12.41 48.23 -5.15
CA LEU A 5 13.19 48.47 -6.37
C LEU A 5 12.77 47.58 -7.55
N TYR A 6 12.18 46.42 -7.27
CA TYR A 6 11.75 45.47 -8.30
C TYR A 6 10.65 45.99 -9.25
N PRO A 7 9.74 46.92 -8.84
CA PRO A 7 8.81 47.57 -9.78
C PRO A 7 9.46 48.54 -10.77
N LEU A 8 10.77 48.77 -10.71
CA LEU A 8 11.50 49.64 -11.62
C LEU A 8 12.19 48.79 -12.68
N ASP A 9 11.69 48.83 -13.92
CA ASP A 9 12.11 47.91 -15.00
C ASP A 9 13.62 47.91 -15.29
N TYR A 10 14.27 49.08 -15.16
CA TYR A 10 15.72 49.21 -15.35
C TYR A 10 16.57 48.60 -14.21
N ILE A 11 15.96 48.26 -13.07
CA ILE A 11 16.62 47.61 -11.93
C ILE A 11 16.20 46.13 -11.83
N SER A 12 14.96 45.79 -12.21
CA SER A 12 14.39 44.44 -12.08
C SER A 12 15.29 43.37 -12.73
N GLN A 13 15.78 43.62 -13.95
CA GLN A 13 16.67 42.72 -14.66
C GLN A 13 18.01 42.50 -13.95
N ASN A 14 18.58 43.55 -13.34
CA ASN A 14 19.83 43.45 -12.57
C ASN A 14 19.63 42.65 -11.26
N ILE A 15 18.48 42.81 -10.60
CA ILE A 15 18.10 42.03 -9.42
C ILE A 15 17.90 40.55 -9.79
N GLU A 16 17.23 40.25 -10.91
CA GLU A 16 17.04 38.88 -11.41
C GLU A 16 18.37 38.21 -11.76
N GLN A 17 19.26 38.90 -12.48
CA GLN A 17 20.59 38.36 -12.81
C GLN A 17 21.43 38.09 -11.55
N PHE A 18 21.43 39.01 -10.58
CA PHE A 18 22.13 38.81 -9.31
C PHE A 18 21.57 37.61 -8.53
N ALA A 19 20.25 37.50 -8.41
CA ALA A 19 19.61 36.38 -7.73
C ALA A 19 19.87 35.03 -8.44
N THR A 20 19.87 35.02 -9.77
CA THR A 20 20.18 33.83 -10.58
C THR A 20 21.61 33.37 -10.36
N LYS A 21 22.59 34.29 -10.44
CA LYS A 21 24.01 33.98 -10.18
C LYS A 21 24.23 33.45 -8.77
N MET A 22 23.56 34.02 -7.76
CA MET A 22 23.62 33.53 -6.39
C MET A 22 23.05 32.12 -6.23
N LEU A 23 21.94 31.79 -6.92
CA LEU A 23 21.34 30.46 -6.90
C LEU A 23 22.21 29.41 -7.61
N LEU A 24 22.80 29.73 -8.76
CA LEU A 24 23.71 28.82 -9.47
C LEU A 24 25.00 28.57 -8.70
N SER A 25 25.53 29.59 -7.99
CA SER A 25 26.76 29.48 -7.19
C SER A 25 26.75 28.43 -6.08
N VAL A 26 25.58 27.88 -5.71
CA VAL A 26 25.47 26.77 -4.74
C VAL A 26 25.26 25.40 -5.38
N VAL A 27 25.10 25.33 -6.70
CA VAL A 27 25.01 24.10 -7.49
C VAL A 27 26.35 23.75 -8.12
N ASP A 28 27.04 24.72 -8.72
CA ASP A 28 28.29 24.49 -9.47
C ASP A 28 29.47 24.01 -8.59
N VAL A 29 29.45 24.33 -7.30
CA VAL A 29 30.54 24.05 -6.32
C VAL A 29 30.85 22.55 -6.16
N GLN A 30 29.98 21.65 -6.62
CA GLN A 30 30.22 20.19 -6.56
C GLN A 30 30.44 19.52 -7.92
N GLN A 31 30.15 20.15 -9.06
CA GLN A 31 30.47 19.54 -10.37
C GLN A 31 31.97 19.54 -10.66
N ILE A 32 32.73 20.48 -10.09
CA ILE A 32 34.18 20.63 -10.27
C ILE A 32 34.99 19.54 -9.56
N SER A 33 34.40 18.76 -8.65
CA SER A 33 35.10 17.73 -7.85
C SER A 33 34.80 16.28 -8.27
N GLY A 34 34.15 16.06 -9.41
CA GLY A 34 33.68 14.75 -9.87
C GLY A 34 34.18 14.27 -11.23
N GLY A 35 35.25 14.87 -11.77
CA GLY A 35 35.67 14.66 -13.15
C GLY A 35 37.17 14.55 -13.37
N THR A 36 37.75 13.39 -13.05
CA THR A 36 38.97 12.93 -13.72
C THR A 36 38.75 11.49 -14.15
N GLN A 37 38.64 11.27 -15.45
CA GLN A 37 38.75 9.92 -16.02
C GLN A 37 40.23 9.52 -16.00
N ASP A 38 40.50 8.25 -15.72
CA ASP A 38 41.66 7.58 -16.31
C ASP A 38 41.20 6.22 -16.81
N SER A 39 41.72 5.81 -17.97
CA SER A 39 41.29 4.61 -18.69
C SER A 39 42.47 3.83 -19.20
N THR A 40 42.75 2.67 -18.61
CA THR A 40 43.53 1.59 -19.23
C THR A 40 43.09 0.24 -18.66
N ALA A 41 43.02 -0.76 -19.54
CA ALA A 41 42.97 -2.18 -19.19
C ALA A 41 44.39 -2.65 -18.75
N SER A 42 44.65 -3.86 -18.25
CA SER A 42 43.88 -5.11 -18.16
C SER A 42 44.45 -5.98 -17.01
N ASP A 43 43.67 -6.94 -16.49
CA ASP A 43 44.01 -8.38 -16.49
C ASP A 43 43.16 -9.21 -15.52
N GLU A 44 43.01 -10.49 -15.88
CA GLU A 44 42.31 -11.52 -15.12
C GLU A 44 43.16 -12.06 -13.96
N THR A 45 42.52 -12.55 -12.90
CA THR A 45 42.60 -13.97 -12.46
C THR A 45 42.10 -14.15 -11.02
N CYS A 46 41.56 -15.34 -10.75
CA CYS A 46 40.90 -15.71 -9.52
C CYS A 46 41.84 -16.37 -8.47
N SER A 47 41.41 -16.31 -7.20
CA SER A 47 41.44 -17.43 -6.24
C SER A 47 42.48 -17.47 -5.09
N ARG A 48 41.95 -17.88 -3.92
CA ARG A 48 42.56 -18.68 -2.81
C ARG A 48 43.60 -17.98 -1.89
N ILE A 49 43.38 -17.81 -0.58
CA ILE A 49 43.07 -18.71 0.57
C ILE A 49 44.29 -18.74 1.53
N ASN A 50 44.07 -18.26 2.76
CA ASN A 50 44.55 -18.73 4.09
C ASN A 50 44.66 -17.52 5.05
N LYS A 51 43.97 -17.51 6.20
CA LYS A 51 44.24 -18.27 7.45
C LYS A 51 45.58 -17.83 8.10
N GLU A 52 45.75 -17.60 9.40
CA GLU A 52 44.91 -17.71 10.63
C GLU A 52 45.71 -16.99 11.78
N ASN A 53 45.27 -16.67 13.01
CA ASN A 53 44.06 -16.96 13.81
C ASN A 53 44.00 -16.06 15.09
N VAL A 54 42.83 -15.93 15.77
CA VAL A 54 42.63 -16.06 17.26
C VAL A 54 43.18 -14.94 18.20
N GLN A 55 42.50 -14.41 19.24
CA GLN A 55 41.26 -14.80 19.96
C GLN A 55 40.56 -13.63 20.72
N GLU A 56 39.27 -13.84 21.09
CA GLU A 56 38.50 -13.31 22.25
C GLU A 56 38.49 -11.79 22.59
N LYS A 57 37.35 -11.08 22.44
CA LYS A 57 36.13 -11.04 23.30
C LYS A 57 36.28 -10.25 24.63
N LEU A 58 35.44 -9.23 24.79
CA LEU A 58 34.82 -8.87 26.09
C LEU A 58 33.43 -8.22 25.84
N PRO A 59 32.41 -8.40 26.70
CA PRO A 59 31.05 -7.88 26.50
C PRO A 59 30.70 -6.62 27.35
N LYS A 60 29.43 -6.19 27.19
CA LYS A 60 28.73 -4.98 27.69
C LYS A 60 28.61 -4.80 29.23
N GLY A 61 28.28 -3.57 29.62
CA GLY A 61 27.67 -3.09 30.90
C GLY A 61 28.15 -1.65 31.20
N GLU A 62 27.34 -0.59 31.27
CA GLU A 62 26.37 -0.24 32.34
C GLU A 62 27.04 -0.15 33.72
N GLU A 63 26.90 0.89 34.56
CA GLU A 63 26.22 2.20 34.52
C GLU A 63 26.77 3.06 35.69
N SER A 64 26.50 4.38 35.77
CA SER A 64 26.61 5.21 37.02
C SER A 64 28.05 5.40 37.63
N THR A 65 28.42 6.38 38.48
CA THR A 65 27.78 7.58 39.08
C THR A 65 28.85 8.55 39.65
N THR A 66 28.51 9.85 39.75
CA THR A 66 28.83 10.76 40.89
C THR A 66 30.27 11.24 41.21
N GLU A 67 30.43 12.58 41.30
CA GLU A 67 31.36 13.44 42.11
C GLU A 67 32.86 13.10 42.24
N GLY A 68 33.80 14.05 42.33
CA GLY A 68 33.72 15.52 42.35
C GLY A 68 35.05 16.15 42.81
N ASN A 69 35.17 17.49 42.71
CA ASN A 69 36.27 18.35 43.19
C ASN A 69 37.71 18.18 42.64
N GLY A 70 38.39 19.33 42.45
CA GLY A 70 39.85 19.41 42.39
C GLY A 70 40.41 20.48 41.46
N LEU A 71 40.48 21.74 41.89
CA LEU A 71 41.21 22.82 41.19
C LEU A 71 42.73 22.52 41.13
N SER A 72 43.36 22.87 40.01
CA SER A 72 44.60 23.70 39.87
C SER A 72 45.24 23.39 38.50
N SER A 73 45.26 24.30 37.53
CA SER A 73 46.22 25.42 37.44
C SER A 73 47.68 24.95 37.30
N GLU A 74 48.21 24.89 36.07
CA GLU A 74 49.11 25.94 35.56
C GLU A 74 49.55 25.71 34.09
N ASN A 75 50.07 26.78 33.49
CA ASN A 75 50.49 26.86 32.09
C ASN A 75 51.80 26.09 31.82
N THR A 76 52.08 25.75 30.55
CA THR A 76 53.25 26.28 29.78
C THR A 76 53.40 25.64 28.39
N ILE A 77 53.15 26.47 27.36
CA ILE A 77 53.89 26.63 26.09
C ILE A 77 54.18 25.40 25.19
N GLU A 78 53.51 25.44 24.02
CA GLU A 78 53.99 25.12 22.65
C GLU A 78 54.88 23.89 22.37
N ASN A 79 54.41 23.06 21.43
CA ASN A 79 55.20 22.92 20.19
C ASN A 79 54.32 22.69 18.94
N ASP A 80 54.80 23.16 17.80
CA ASP A 80 54.08 23.28 16.53
C ASP A 80 54.01 21.94 15.75
N SER A 81 52.86 21.71 15.10
CA SER A 81 52.72 20.79 13.96
C SER A 81 51.38 21.04 13.27
N GLN A 82 51.31 22.10 12.48
CA GLN A 82 50.20 22.42 11.58
C GLN A 82 49.69 21.19 10.79
N LYS A 83 48.46 20.75 11.09
CA LYS A 83 47.67 19.90 10.18
C LYS A 83 46.56 20.72 9.54
N LEU A 84 46.91 21.28 8.39
CA LEU A 84 46.02 22.00 7.49
C LEU A 84 44.72 21.20 7.23
N PRO A 85 43.51 21.73 7.52
CA PRO A 85 42.28 21.01 7.26
C PRO A 85 42.02 20.95 5.75
N ARG A 86 42.04 19.75 5.17
CA ARG A 86 41.61 19.53 3.78
C ARG A 86 40.16 20.00 3.62
N HIS A 87 39.95 21.10 2.92
CA HIS A 87 38.63 21.66 2.65
C HIS A 87 37.81 20.73 1.74
N SER A 88 36.98 19.86 2.33
CA SER A 88 35.83 19.30 1.63
C SER A 88 34.75 20.40 1.55
N SER A 89 34.66 21.06 0.40
CA SER A 89 33.76 22.20 0.11
C SER A 89 32.28 21.79 -0.01
N THR A 90 31.79 21.02 0.94
CA THR A 90 30.38 20.61 1.04
C THR A 90 29.52 21.85 1.31
N VAL A 91 28.67 22.23 0.35
CA VAL A 91 27.80 23.40 0.50
C VAL A 91 26.84 23.18 1.66
N SER A 92 27.01 23.95 2.74
CA SER A 92 26.15 23.87 3.92
C SER A 92 24.72 24.32 3.59
N MET A 93 23.73 23.65 4.20
CA MET A 93 22.31 23.96 4.00
C MET A 93 22.00 25.45 4.27
N ALA A 94 22.62 26.05 5.30
CA ALA A 94 22.44 27.46 5.62
C ALA A 94 22.97 28.39 4.51
N LYS A 95 24.10 28.05 3.87
CA LYS A 95 24.62 28.79 2.70
C LYS A 95 23.67 28.67 1.52
N ALA A 96 23.16 27.46 1.23
CA ALA A 96 22.19 27.23 0.17
C ALA A 96 20.90 28.05 0.37
N GLN A 97 20.30 28.00 1.57
CA GLN A 97 19.10 28.78 1.92
C GLN A 97 19.32 30.30 1.75
N ARG A 98 20.45 30.83 2.23
CA ARG A 98 20.77 32.26 2.09
C ARG A 98 20.91 32.69 0.63
N CYS A 99 21.55 31.87 -0.21
CA CYS A 99 21.73 32.16 -1.63
C CYS A 99 20.42 32.09 -2.43
N MET A 100 19.47 31.22 -2.06
CA MET A 100 18.20 31.08 -2.78
C MET A 100 17.07 32.00 -2.31
N SER A 101 17.11 32.50 -1.08
CA SER A 101 16.03 33.32 -0.48
C SER A 101 15.56 34.49 -1.36
N LEU A 102 16.47 35.22 -1.99
CA LEU A 102 16.11 36.33 -2.89
C LEU A 102 15.41 35.81 -4.15
N TYR A 103 15.94 34.77 -4.79
CA TYR A 103 15.35 34.21 -6.01
C TYR A 103 13.93 33.69 -5.78
N PHE A 104 13.70 32.98 -4.67
CA PHE A 104 12.38 32.50 -4.27
C PHE A 104 11.41 33.65 -3.99
N ALA A 105 11.87 34.75 -3.38
CA ALA A 105 11.04 35.94 -3.21
C ALA A 105 10.61 36.56 -4.56
N LEU A 106 11.51 36.62 -5.55
CA LEU A 106 11.19 37.09 -6.91
C LEU A 106 10.20 36.18 -7.63
N CYS A 107 10.28 34.86 -7.43
CA CYS A 107 9.32 33.91 -8.01
C CYS A 107 7.86 34.20 -7.57
N SER A 108 7.64 34.77 -6.38
CA SER A 108 6.30 35.21 -5.92
C SER A 108 5.80 36.52 -6.57
N LYS A 109 6.63 37.15 -7.42
CA LYS A 109 6.30 38.36 -8.20
C LYS A 109 6.29 38.11 -9.71
N LYS A 110 7.08 37.13 -10.16
CA LYS A 110 7.23 36.75 -11.57
C LYS A 110 7.30 35.23 -11.67
N HIS A 111 6.14 34.60 -11.88
CA HIS A 111 5.99 33.14 -11.83
C HIS A 111 6.84 32.39 -12.87
N ALA A 112 7.17 33.02 -14.00
CA ALA A 112 8.07 32.47 -15.02
C ALA A 112 9.45 32.05 -14.47
N LEU A 113 9.93 32.68 -13.38
CA LEU A 113 11.19 32.29 -12.71
C LEU A 113 11.11 30.90 -12.05
N LEU A 114 9.90 30.38 -11.79
CA LEU A 114 9.70 29.10 -11.12
C LEU A 114 10.20 27.91 -11.96
N GLN A 115 10.12 27.98 -13.29
CA GLN A 115 10.59 26.91 -14.17
C GLN A 115 12.08 26.63 -13.96
N GLN A 116 12.87 27.69 -13.79
CA GLN A 116 14.30 27.58 -13.49
C GLN A 116 14.57 26.93 -12.12
N VAL A 117 13.68 27.10 -11.12
CA VAL A 117 13.81 26.42 -9.82
C VAL A 117 13.69 24.90 -9.99
N PHE A 118 12.76 24.41 -10.83
CA PHE A 118 12.61 22.98 -11.10
C PHE A 118 13.78 22.40 -11.91
N ILE A 119 14.26 23.13 -12.93
CA ILE A 119 15.44 22.76 -13.73
C ILE A 119 16.69 22.65 -12.84
N ILE A 120 16.94 23.67 -12.01
CA ILE A 120 18.05 23.66 -11.05
C ILE A 120 17.87 22.55 -10.03
N TYR A 121 16.65 22.36 -9.50
CA TYR A 121 16.36 21.29 -8.55
C TYR A 121 16.74 19.92 -9.12
N ALA A 122 16.33 19.58 -10.34
CA ALA A 122 16.61 18.27 -10.95
C ALA A 122 18.08 17.85 -10.81
N GLN A 123 18.99 18.77 -11.15
CA GLN A 123 20.45 18.56 -11.17
C GLN A 123 21.15 18.90 -9.85
N ALA A 124 20.45 19.48 -8.87
CA ALA A 124 21.05 19.99 -7.64
C ALA A 124 21.51 18.89 -6.65
N PRO A 125 22.57 19.16 -5.86
CA PRO A 125 23.02 18.27 -4.80
C PRO A 125 22.05 18.23 -3.61
N LYS A 126 22.18 17.19 -2.77
CA LYS A 126 21.23 16.90 -1.67
C LYS A 126 20.97 18.08 -0.72
N SER A 127 21.98 18.87 -0.35
CA SER A 127 21.82 20.03 0.54
C SER A 127 21.02 21.17 -0.09
N VAL A 128 21.16 21.38 -1.41
CA VAL A 128 20.36 22.34 -2.17
C VAL A 128 18.93 21.82 -2.36
N LYS A 129 18.74 20.55 -2.72
CA LYS A 129 17.40 19.92 -2.79
C LYS A 129 16.62 20.06 -1.47
N GLN A 130 17.28 19.82 -0.33
CA GLN A 130 16.68 20.02 1.01
C GLN A 130 16.31 21.48 1.29
N ALA A 131 17.16 22.43 0.90
CA ALA A 131 16.86 23.85 1.06
C ALA A 131 15.66 24.26 0.20
N VAL A 132 15.59 23.82 -1.07
CA VAL A 132 14.43 24.05 -1.95
C VAL A 132 13.14 23.51 -1.34
N HIS A 133 13.13 22.27 -0.85
CA HIS A 133 11.95 21.67 -0.18
C HIS A 133 11.42 22.47 1.02
N ARG A 134 12.26 23.25 1.70
CA ARG A 134 11.85 24.14 2.80
C ARG A 134 11.23 25.45 2.32
N HIS A 135 11.64 25.97 1.17
CA HIS A 135 11.12 27.24 0.63
C HIS A 135 9.88 27.07 -0.26
N ILE A 136 9.73 25.93 -0.93
CA ILE A 136 8.60 25.63 -1.84
C ILE A 136 7.21 25.77 -1.20
N PRO A 137 6.93 25.28 0.03
CA PRO A 137 5.63 25.48 0.68
C PRO A 137 5.19 26.94 0.81
N THR A 138 6.13 27.83 1.11
CA THR A 138 5.85 29.27 1.21
C THR A 138 5.65 29.89 -0.16
N LEU A 139 6.43 29.48 -1.15
CA LEU A 139 6.34 30.00 -2.52
C LEU A 139 5.05 29.58 -3.21
N VAL A 140 4.70 28.29 -3.20
CA VAL A 140 3.48 27.76 -3.86
C VAL A 140 2.23 28.37 -3.23
N ARG A 141 2.17 28.55 -1.90
CA ARG A 141 1.06 29.26 -1.23
C ARG A 141 0.97 30.74 -1.57
N ALA A 142 2.08 31.40 -1.89
CA ALA A 142 2.08 32.80 -2.31
C ALA A 142 1.69 32.99 -3.79
N ILE A 143 1.97 31.99 -4.64
CA ILE A 143 1.60 31.99 -6.07
C ILE A 143 0.12 31.58 -6.26
N GLY A 144 -0.36 30.58 -5.50
CA GLY A 144 -1.71 30.04 -5.61
C GLY A 144 -1.89 29.04 -6.77
N SER A 145 -3.07 28.42 -6.83
CA SER A 145 -3.43 27.38 -7.81
C SER A 145 -3.81 27.91 -9.19
N SER A 146 -3.91 29.24 -9.36
CA SER A 146 -4.31 29.91 -10.61
C SER A 146 -3.14 30.35 -11.50
N SER A 147 -1.89 29.95 -11.20
CA SER A 147 -0.73 30.30 -12.04
C SER A 147 -0.63 29.39 -13.26
N SER A 148 -0.70 30.01 -14.44
CA SER A 148 -0.51 29.32 -15.73
C SER A 148 0.89 28.70 -15.84
N GLU A 149 1.93 29.37 -15.33
CA GLU A 149 3.31 28.90 -15.36
C GLU A 149 3.49 27.66 -14.47
N LEU A 150 2.80 27.63 -13.31
CA LEU A 150 2.81 26.47 -12.42
C LEU A 150 2.12 25.26 -13.09
N LEU A 151 0.99 25.45 -13.76
CA LEU A 151 0.33 24.40 -14.53
C LEU A 151 1.20 23.89 -15.69
N GLN A 152 1.89 24.78 -16.41
CA GLN A 152 2.84 24.36 -17.46
C GLN A 152 3.97 23.49 -16.90
N ILE A 153 4.58 23.86 -15.76
CA ILE A 153 5.62 23.06 -15.10
C ILE A 153 5.07 21.69 -14.63
N ILE A 154 3.81 21.62 -14.19
CA ILE A 154 3.16 20.36 -13.82
C ILE A 154 2.87 19.49 -15.07
N SER A 155 2.54 20.10 -16.21
CA SER A 155 2.31 19.38 -17.48
C SER A 155 3.58 18.78 -18.09
N ASP A 156 4.74 19.40 -17.85
CA ASP A 156 6.05 18.95 -18.32
C ASP A 156 7.14 19.15 -17.25
N PRO A 157 7.15 18.30 -16.20
CA PRO A 157 8.11 18.44 -15.11
C PRO A 157 9.50 17.99 -15.56
N PRO A 158 10.58 18.76 -15.28
CA PRO A 158 11.94 18.35 -15.56
C PRO A 158 12.28 16.99 -14.91
N GLN A 159 12.92 16.09 -15.66
CA GLN A 159 13.33 14.77 -15.15
C GLN A 159 14.20 14.90 -13.89
N GLY A 160 13.88 14.17 -12.82
CA GLY A 160 14.55 14.31 -11.52
C GLY A 160 13.91 15.35 -10.58
N SER A 161 12.76 15.92 -10.95
CA SER A 161 11.96 16.85 -10.13
C SER A 161 10.68 16.22 -9.54
N GLU A 162 10.53 14.91 -9.58
CA GLU A 162 9.32 14.18 -9.17
C GLU A 162 8.99 14.41 -7.68
N SER A 163 10.00 14.50 -6.82
CA SER A 163 9.86 14.75 -5.39
C SER A 163 9.38 16.16 -5.05
N ILE A 164 9.81 17.18 -5.79
CA ILE A 164 9.34 18.57 -5.63
C ILE A 164 7.95 18.73 -6.27
N LEU A 165 7.68 18.08 -7.40
CA LEU A 165 6.35 17.99 -8.02
C LEU A 165 5.32 17.39 -7.04
N MET A 166 5.62 16.25 -6.40
CA MET A 166 4.73 15.64 -5.41
C MET A 166 4.45 16.57 -4.22
N GLN A 167 5.45 17.33 -3.76
CA GLN A 167 5.25 18.32 -2.70
C GLN A 167 4.33 19.46 -3.17
N VAL A 168 4.52 19.97 -4.38
CA VAL A 168 3.70 21.03 -4.99
C VAL A 168 2.26 20.58 -5.14
N LEU A 169 2.01 19.39 -5.69
CA LEU A 169 0.66 18.81 -5.81
C LEU A 169 -0.02 18.64 -4.45
N HIS A 170 0.73 18.26 -3.41
CA HIS A 170 0.21 18.21 -2.05
C HIS A 170 -0.21 19.60 -1.55
N ILE A 171 0.67 20.61 -1.66
CA ILE A 171 0.38 21.98 -1.21
C ILE A 171 -0.83 22.58 -1.93
N LEU A 172 -0.98 22.33 -3.24
CA LEU A 172 -2.09 22.83 -4.05
C LEU A 172 -3.45 22.19 -3.74
N THR A 173 -3.46 21.06 -3.02
CA THR A 173 -4.65 20.26 -2.66
C THR A 173 -4.84 20.09 -1.16
N GLU A 174 -4.00 20.74 -0.34
CA GLU A 174 -4.07 20.68 1.12
C GLU A 174 -5.15 21.64 1.63
N GLY A 175 -6.25 21.09 2.16
CA GLY A 175 -7.35 21.88 2.72
C GLY A 175 -8.20 22.64 1.68
N THR A 176 -7.94 22.46 0.39
CA THR A 176 -8.59 23.17 -0.72
C THR A 176 -9.20 22.19 -1.73
N THR A 177 -10.23 22.63 -2.46
CA THR A 177 -10.70 21.90 -3.64
C THR A 177 -9.85 22.32 -4.84
N PRO A 178 -9.17 21.40 -5.55
CA PRO A 178 -8.36 21.75 -6.72
C PRO A 178 -9.23 22.29 -7.88
N SER A 179 -8.62 23.13 -8.72
CA SER A 179 -9.24 23.60 -9.96
C SER A 179 -9.36 22.47 -10.99
N ARG A 180 -10.31 22.60 -11.92
CA ARG A 180 -10.48 21.64 -13.03
C ARG A 180 -9.22 21.54 -13.89
N ASP A 181 -8.63 22.68 -14.23
CA ASP A 181 -7.40 22.77 -15.03
C ASP A 181 -6.24 21.98 -14.38
N LEU A 182 -6.11 22.04 -13.04
CA LEU A 182 -5.12 21.25 -12.32
C LEU A 182 -5.45 19.74 -12.37
N ILE A 183 -6.72 19.36 -12.21
CA ILE A 183 -7.16 17.96 -12.29
C ILE A 183 -6.85 17.38 -13.68
N GLU A 184 -7.20 18.11 -14.73
CA GLU A 184 -6.98 17.71 -16.13
C GLU A 184 -5.48 17.63 -16.46
N THR A 185 -4.68 18.62 -16.03
CA THR A 185 -3.22 18.62 -16.22
C THR A 185 -2.56 17.41 -15.56
N VAL A 186 -2.93 17.06 -14.32
CA VAL A 186 -2.31 15.94 -13.59
C VAL A 186 -2.78 14.58 -14.15
N LYS A 187 -4.03 14.46 -14.61
CA LYS A 187 -4.49 13.27 -15.35
C LYS A 187 -3.72 13.08 -16.66
N GLN A 188 -3.57 14.15 -17.45
CA GLN A 188 -2.79 14.09 -18.69
C GLN A 188 -1.33 13.70 -18.42
N LEU A 189 -0.71 14.24 -17.36
CA LEU A 189 0.64 13.87 -16.92
C LEU A 189 0.75 12.38 -16.53
N TYR A 190 -0.26 11.84 -15.85
CA TYR A 190 -0.33 10.43 -15.47
C TYR A 190 -0.40 9.53 -16.71
N GLU A 191 -1.32 9.82 -17.63
CA GLU A 191 -1.58 9.01 -18.83
C GLU A 191 -0.42 9.05 -19.83
N THR A 192 0.18 10.23 -20.04
CA THR A 192 1.16 10.43 -21.12
C THR A 192 2.61 10.19 -20.71
N LYS A 193 3.01 10.56 -19.49
CA LYS A 193 4.43 10.61 -19.10
C LYS A 193 4.78 9.70 -17.92
N LEU A 194 4.29 10.00 -16.72
CA LEU A 194 4.83 9.41 -15.49
C LEU A 194 4.32 8.00 -15.18
N LYS A 195 3.03 7.72 -15.44
CA LYS A 195 2.34 6.45 -15.13
C LYS A 195 2.40 5.98 -13.66
N ASP A 196 2.98 6.74 -12.73
CA ASP A 196 2.86 6.53 -11.27
C ASP A 196 1.50 7.05 -10.80
N ALA A 197 0.61 6.15 -10.37
CA ALA A 197 -0.71 6.52 -9.83
C ALA A 197 -0.61 7.32 -8.51
N GLY A 198 0.57 7.33 -7.87
CA GLY A 198 0.86 8.14 -6.71
C GLY A 198 0.66 9.64 -6.92
N ILE A 199 0.84 10.15 -8.15
CA ILE A 199 0.65 11.59 -8.46
C ILE A 199 -0.81 12.03 -8.36
N LEU A 200 -1.76 11.09 -8.47
CA LEU A 200 -3.20 11.35 -8.42
C LEU A 200 -3.74 11.40 -6.99
N ILE A 201 -3.03 10.79 -6.02
CA ILE A 201 -3.44 10.70 -4.60
C ILE A 201 -3.93 12.03 -4.03
N PRO A 202 -3.23 13.18 -4.22
CA PRO A 202 -3.66 14.44 -3.63
C PRO A 202 -5.03 14.92 -4.16
N MET A 203 -5.46 14.45 -5.33
CA MET A 203 -6.68 14.88 -6.01
C MET A 203 -7.88 13.93 -5.79
N LEU A 204 -7.66 12.71 -5.26
CA LEU A 204 -8.70 11.66 -5.20
C LEU A 204 -9.98 12.08 -4.45
N SER A 205 -9.89 12.99 -3.48
CA SER A 205 -11.04 13.52 -2.75
C SER A 205 -11.95 14.44 -3.59
N SER A 206 -11.48 14.87 -4.77
CA SER A 206 -12.22 15.72 -5.72
C SER A 206 -12.71 14.98 -6.97
N LEU A 207 -12.36 13.70 -7.12
CA LEU A 207 -12.78 12.86 -8.24
C LEU A 207 -14.10 12.16 -7.94
N SER A 208 -14.88 11.91 -8.98
CA SER A 208 -16.09 11.08 -8.92
C SER A 208 -15.78 9.59 -8.89
N LYS A 209 -16.78 8.78 -8.53
CA LYS A 209 -16.72 7.32 -8.56
C LYS A 209 -16.25 6.77 -9.91
N ASP A 210 -16.78 7.30 -11.01
CA ASP A 210 -16.51 6.83 -12.37
C ASP A 210 -15.08 7.15 -12.83
N GLU A 211 -14.44 8.16 -12.23
CA GLU A 211 -13.04 8.51 -12.44
C GLU A 211 -12.09 7.69 -11.54
N VAL A 212 -12.51 7.38 -10.31
CA VAL A 212 -11.68 6.61 -9.36
C VAL A 212 -11.66 5.11 -9.70
N LEU A 213 -12.79 4.52 -10.08
CA LEU A 213 -12.89 3.07 -10.32
C LEU A 213 -11.89 2.52 -11.38
N PRO A 214 -11.68 3.16 -12.55
CA PRO A 214 -10.70 2.70 -13.54
C PRO A 214 -9.25 2.75 -13.04
N ILE A 215 -8.94 3.69 -12.15
CA ILE A 215 -7.59 3.93 -11.62
C ILE A 215 -7.34 3.07 -10.36
N PHE A 216 -8.40 2.64 -9.67
CA PHE A 216 -8.34 1.93 -8.39
C PHE A 216 -7.41 0.70 -8.37
N PRO A 217 -7.34 -0.18 -9.40
CA PRO A 217 -6.35 -1.26 -9.41
C PRO A 217 -4.91 -0.75 -9.37
N ARG A 218 -4.61 0.37 -10.04
CA ARG A 218 -3.27 0.99 -10.03
C ARG A 218 -2.94 1.64 -8.69
N LEU A 219 -3.94 2.06 -7.91
CA LEU A 219 -3.77 2.50 -6.52
C LEU A 219 -3.44 1.31 -5.58
N VAL A 220 -4.10 0.16 -5.77
CA VAL A 220 -3.79 -1.08 -5.02
C VAL A 220 -2.40 -1.64 -5.36
N ASP A 221 -1.88 -1.36 -6.55
CA ASP A 221 -0.52 -1.73 -6.95
C ASP A 221 0.58 -0.80 -6.39
N LEU A 222 0.22 0.28 -5.69
CA LEU A 222 1.21 1.13 -5.00
C LEU A 222 1.77 0.45 -3.73
N PRO A 223 2.90 0.95 -3.18
CA PRO A 223 3.30 0.68 -1.80
C PRO A 223 2.15 0.90 -0.80
N LEU A 224 2.12 0.10 0.27
CA LEU A 224 0.97 0.04 1.19
C LEU A 224 0.68 1.38 1.88
N ASP A 225 1.71 2.15 2.20
CA ASP A 225 1.63 3.51 2.74
C ASP A 225 0.96 4.48 1.74
N LYS A 226 1.36 4.43 0.45
CA LYS A 226 0.71 5.20 -0.62
C LYS A 226 -0.75 4.76 -0.80
N PHE A 227 -1.05 3.45 -0.75
CA PHE A 227 -2.42 2.95 -0.83
C PHE A 227 -3.29 3.42 0.35
N GLN A 228 -2.78 3.37 1.58
CA GLN A 228 -3.49 3.87 2.77
C GLN A 228 -3.79 5.37 2.67
N ASN A 229 -2.86 6.18 2.16
CA ASN A 229 -3.07 7.59 1.88
C ASN A 229 -4.13 7.81 0.77
N ALA A 230 -4.10 7.00 -0.29
CA ALA A 230 -5.09 7.04 -1.37
C ALA A 230 -6.50 6.70 -0.84
N LEU A 231 -6.59 5.64 -0.03
CA LEU A 231 -7.82 5.18 0.61
C LEU A 231 -8.41 6.27 1.52
N ALA A 232 -7.59 6.94 2.34
CA ALA A 232 -8.02 8.04 3.18
C ALA A 232 -8.63 9.19 2.35
N ARG A 233 -8.00 9.58 1.23
CA ARG A 233 -8.53 10.64 0.34
C ARG A 233 -9.83 10.25 -0.37
N ILE A 234 -9.95 9.01 -0.83
CA ILE A 234 -11.18 8.46 -1.44
C ILE A 234 -12.35 8.47 -0.44
N LEU A 235 -12.11 8.06 0.80
CA LEU A 235 -13.11 7.96 1.88
C LEU A 235 -13.44 9.31 2.53
N GLN A 236 -12.52 10.28 2.49
CA GLN A 236 -12.77 11.64 2.95
C GLN A 236 -13.69 12.40 1.99
N GLY A 237 -13.42 12.31 0.68
CA GLY A 237 -14.20 13.00 -0.34
C GLY A 237 -14.16 14.53 -0.26
N SER A 238 -15.13 15.16 -0.93
CA SER A 238 -15.33 16.61 -0.91
C SER A 238 -16.63 16.97 -0.19
N VAL A 239 -16.68 18.16 0.41
CA VAL A 239 -17.84 18.70 1.13
C VAL A 239 -19.12 18.69 0.28
N HIS A 240 -18.98 18.83 -1.05
CA HIS A 240 -20.12 18.95 -1.98
C HIS A 240 -20.60 17.62 -2.58
N THR A 241 -19.73 16.61 -2.65
CA THR A 241 -19.99 15.33 -3.34
C THR A 241 -19.94 14.11 -2.43
N GLY A 242 -19.45 14.27 -1.20
CA GLY A 242 -19.14 13.14 -0.32
C GLY A 242 -17.93 12.33 -0.80
N PRO A 243 -17.72 11.12 -0.23
CA PRO A 243 -16.64 10.22 -0.60
C PRO A 243 -16.77 9.73 -2.04
N ALA A 244 -15.64 9.61 -2.75
CA ALA A 244 -15.61 9.12 -4.12
C ALA A 244 -16.03 7.64 -4.22
N LEU A 245 -15.74 6.86 -3.17
CA LEU A 245 -16.24 5.49 -2.97
C LEU A 245 -16.62 5.31 -1.50
N THR A 246 -17.76 4.68 -1.23
CA THR A 246 -18.11 4.25 0.13
C THR A 246 -17.20 3.10 0.60
N PRO A 247 -17.06 2.86 1.93
CA PRO A 247 -16.31 1.71 2.45
C PRO A 247 -16.73 0.35 1.86
N ALA A 248 -18.02 0.18 1.53
CA ALA A 248 -18.50 -1.02 0.88
C ALA A 248 -17.97 -1.14 -0.56
N GLU A 249 -18.02 -0.05 -1.33
CA GLU A 249 -17.54 -0.01 -2.71
C GLU A 249 -16.03 -0.18 -2.82
N VAL A 250 -15.25 0.34 -1.85
CA VAL A 250 -13.80 0.06 -1.75
C VAL A 250 -13.54 -1.44 -1.65
N LEU A 251 -14.19 -2.13 -0.70
CA LEU A 251 -13.98 -3.58 -0.56
C LEU A 251 -14.46 -4.36 -1.78
N ILE A 252 -15.57 -3.95 -2.41
CA ILE A 252 -16.07 -4.58 -3.64
C ILE A 252 -15.08 -4.36 -4.80
N ALA A 253 -14.52 -3.16 -4.93
CA ALA A 253 -13.51 -2.84 -5.95
C ALA A 253 -12.24 -3.68 -5.75
N ILE A 254 -11.75 -3.84 -4.51
CA ILE A 254 -10.62 -4.74 -4.20
C ILE A 254 -10.91 -6.19 -4.61
N HIS A 255 -12.15 -6.67 -4.42
CA HIS A 255 -12.57 -8.02 -4.83
C HIS A 255 -12.76 -8.18 -6.34
N GLY A 256 -12.96 -7.09 -7.07
CA GLY A 256 -13.08 -7.06 -8.52
C GLY A 256 -11.73 -7.05 -9.27
N ILE A 257 -10.60 -6.89 -8.57
CA ILE A 257 -9.26 -6.95 -9.17
C ILE A 257 -8.91 -8.39 -9.50
N ASP A 258 -8.57 -8.65 -10.76
CA ASP A 258 -8.09 -9.93 -11.24
C ASP A 258 -6.55 -9.91 -11.31
N PRO A 259 -5.83 -10.75 -10.54
CA PRO A 259 -4.37 -10.72 -10.48
C PRO A 259 -3.67 -10.90 -11.83
N GLU A 260 -4.26 -11.67 -12.74
CA GLU A 260 -3.67 -12.04 -14.03
C GLU A 260 -3.99 -10.98 -15.08
N LYS A 261 -5.26 -10.55 -15.17
CA LYS A 261 -5.73 -9.52 -16.11
C LYS A 261 -5.16 -8.13 -15.77
N ASP A 262 -5.25 -7.71 -14.51
CA ASP A 262 -4.79 -6.38 -14.08
C ASP A 262 -3.27 -6.33 -13.85
N ARG A 263 -2.61 -7.50 -13.82
CA ARG A 263 -1.18 -7.72 -13.58
C ARG A 263 -0.71 -7.25 -12.20
N ILE A 264 -1.53 -7.47 -11.18
CA ILE A 264 -1.28 -7.03 -9.80
C ILE A 264 -1.01 -8.27 -8.93
N PRO A 265 0.13 -8.35 -8.21
CA PRO A 265 0.42 -9.49 -7.34
C PRO A 265 -0.70 -9.70 -6.31
N LEU A 266 -1.23 -10.92 -6.21
CA LEU A 266 -2.31 -11.29 -5.28
C LEU A 266 -2.03 -10.83 -3.84
N LYS A 267 -0.75 -10.82 -3.43
CA LYS A 267 -0.32 -10.30 -2.13
C LYS A 267 -0.74 -8.84 -1.90
N LYS A 268 -0.52 -7.94 -2.86
CA LYS A 268 -0.92 -6.53 -2.73
C LYS A 268 -2.43 -6.38 -2.56
N ILE A 269 -3.22 -7.16 -3.30
CA ILE A 269 -4.68 -7.18 -3.19
C ILE A 269 -5.11 -7.68 -1.79
N THR A 270 -4.46 -8.72 -1.26
CA THR A 270 -4.73 -9.19 0.11
C THR A 270 -4.27 -8.22 1.20
N ASP A 271 -3.19 -7.50 0.99
CA ASP A 271 -2.64 -6.51 1.93
C ASP A 271 -3.54 -5.27 1.96
N ALA A 272 -3.97 -4.77 0.79
CA ALA A 272 -4.97 -3.70 0.65
C ALA A 272 -6.32 -4.06 1.30
N CYS A 273 -6.80 -5.29 1.09
CA CYS A 273 -7.99 -5.81 1.77
C CYS A 273 -7.79 -5.81 3.29
N SER A 274 -6.64 -6.28 3.78
CA SER A 274 -6.36 -6.38 5.22
C SER A 274 -6.23 -5.00 5.88
N ALA A 275 -5.64 -4.01 5.21
CA ALA A 275 -5.59 -2.62 5.67
C ALA A 275 -6.98 -1.98 5.83
N CYS A 276 -7.99 -2.41 5.07
CA CYS A 276 -9.38 -1.99 5.30
C CYS A 276 -9.93 -2.58 6.61
N PHE A 277 -9.66 -3.86 6.90
CA PHE A 277 -10.09 -4.52 8.15
C PHE A 277 -9.42 -3.96 9.42
N GLU A 278 -8.26 -3.33 9.30
CA GLU A 278 -7.59 -2.62 10.40
C GLU A 278 -8.35 -1.35 10.81
N GLN A 279 -9.01 -0.67 9.86
CA GLN A 279 -9.79 0.54 10.08
C GLN A 279 -11.24 0.24 10.54
N ARG A 280 -11.40 -0.47 11.66
CA ARG A 280 -12.70 -1.00 12.15
C ARG A 280 -13.80 0.05 12.39
N THR A 281 -13.44 1.32 12.62
CA THR A 281 -14.38 2.44 12.75
C THR A 281 -15.02 2.84 11.42
N VAL A 282 -14.33 2.58 10.31
CA VAL A 282 -14.78 2.85 8.94
C VAL A 282 -15.42 1.61 8.33
N PHE A 283 -14.74 0.46 8.41
CA PHE A 283 -15.19 -0.82 7.87
C PHE A 283 -15.90 -1.62 8.97
N THR A 284 -17.06 -1.11 9.37
CA THR A 284 -17.86 -1.65 10.47
C THR A 284 -18.52 -2.99 10.13
N GLN A 285 -19.04 -3.68 11.15
CA GLN A 285 -19.84 -4.91 10.99
C GLN A 285 -20.94 -4.78 9.91
N GLN A 286 -21.65 -3.65 9.86
CA GLN A 286 -22.74 -3.42 8.90
C GLN A 286 -22.22 -3.25 7.47
N VAL A 287 -21.09 -2.57 7.29
CA VAL A 287 -20.41 -2.46 5.99
C VAL A 287 -19.99 -3.84 5.50
N LEU A 288 -19.38 -4.65 6.37
CA LEU A 288 -18.94 -6.00 6.01
C LEU A 288 -20.11 -6.94 5.68
N ALA A 289 -21.20 -6.90 6.45
CA ALA A 289 -22.41 -7.67 6.14
C ALA A 289 -22.98 -7.32 4.75
N LYS A 290 -23.09 -6.03 4.43
CA LYS A 290 -23.50 -5.55 3.10
C LYS A 290 -22.57 -6.05 1.99
N VAL A 291 -21.25 -5.92 2.19
CA VAL A 291 -20.24 -6.37 1.22
C VAL A 291 -20.35 -7.89 0.99
N LEU A 292 -20.38 -8.70 2.05
CA LEU A 292 -20.48 -10.16 1.93
C LEU A 292 -21.77 -10.58 1.22
N ASN A 293 -22.90 -9.94 1.52
CA ASN A 293 -24.18 -10.22 0.87
C ASN A 293 -24.19 -9.86 -0.62
N GLN A 294 -23.45 -8.81 -1.02
CA GLN A 294 -23.32 -8.41 -2.43
C GLN A 294 -22.32 -9.29 -3.19
N LEU A 295 -21.18 -9.63 -2.59
CA LEU A 295 -20.14 -10.43 -3.23
C LEU A 295 -20.58 -11.89 -3.46
N VAL A 296 -21.38 -12.48 -2.56
CA VAL A 296 -21.90 -13.85 -2.74
C VAL A 296 -22.85 -13.98 -3.94
N GLU A 297 -23.46 -12.88 -4.39
CA GLU A 297 -24.32 -12.88 -5.58
C GLU A 297 -23.56 -12.74 -6.91
N GLN A 298 -22.28 -12.42 -6.88
CA GLN A 298 -21.48 -12.31 -8.11
C GLN A 298 -21.23 -13.67 -8.76
N THR A 299 -21.23 -13.66 -10.10
CA THR A 299 -20.89 -14.81 -10.94
C THR A 299 -19.87 -14.34 -12.01
N PRO A 300 -18.62 -14.85 -12.01
CA PRO A 300 -18.03 -15.80 -11.06
C PRO A 300 -17.90 -15.24 -9.63
N LEU A 301 -17.78 -16.13 -8.64
CA LEU A 301 -17.57 -15.73 -7.24
C LEU A 301 -16.13 -15.21 -7.04
N PRO A 302 -15.92 -14.05 -6.39
CA PRO A 302 -14.60 -13.43 -6.27
C PRO A 302 -13.56 -14.31 -5.56
N LEU A 303 -12.33 -14.30 -6.07
CA LEU A 303 -11.23 -15.15 -5.60
C LEU A 303 -10.94 -15.00 -4.09
N LEU A 304 -11.04 -13.78 -3.56
CA LEU A 304 -10.76 -13.47 -2.15
C LEU A 304 -11.96 -13.67 -1.21
N PHE A 305 -13.15 -13.99 -1.74
CA PHE A 305 -14.40 -13.98 -0.98
C PHE A 305 -14.32 -14.75 0.35
N MET A 306 -13.87 -16.01 0.33
CA MET A 306 -13.78 -16.81 1.55
C MET A 306 -12.72 -16.32 2.55
N ARG A 307 -11.67 -15.62 2.09
CA ARG A 307 -10.71 -14.97 3.00
C ARG A 307 -11.41 -13.86 3.77
N THR A 308 -12.19 -13.03 3.08
CA THR A 308 -12.93 -11.91 3.64
C THR A 308 -14.05 -12.37 4.57
N VAL A 309 -14.74 -13.48 4.27
CA VAL A 309 -15.68 -14.13 5.21
C VAL A 309 -14.99 -14.52 6.53
N ILE A 310 -13.81 -15.17 6.46
CA ILE A 310 -13.04 -15.56 7.65
C ILE A 310 -12.53 -14.34 8.43
N GLN A 311 -12.04 -13.31 7.74
CA GLN A 311 -11.61 -12.05 8.37
C GLN A 311 -12.78 -11.31 9.03
N ALA A 312 -13.98 -11.33 8.45
CA ALA A 312 -15.17 -10.72 9.02
C ALA A 312 -15.61 -11.37 10.34
N ILE A 313 -15.63 -12.71 10.43
CA ILE A 313 -15.90 -13.41 11.70
C ILE A 313 -14.83 -13.05 12.75
N GLY A 314 -13.56 -13.06 12.36
CA GLY A 314 -12.45 -12.75 13.28
C GLY A 314 -12.45 -11.30 13.79
N ALA A 315 -12.94 -10.35 13.00
CA ALA A 315 -13.08 -8.95 13.38
C ALA A 315 -14.37 -8.67 14.17
N PHE A 316 -15.48 -9.33 13.81
CA PHE A 316 -16.82 -9.12 14.35
C PHE A 316 -17.55 -10.47 14.56
N PRO A 317 -17.37 -11.13 15.72
CA PRO A 317 -17.97 -12.44 15.99
C PRO A 317 -19.50 -12.49 15.91
N ALA A 318 -20.18 -11.36 16.08
CA ALA A 318 -21.64 -11.24 15.92
C ALA A 318 -22.12 -11.46 14.46
N LEU A 319 -21.22 -11.66 13.49
CA LEU A 319 -21.57 -12.06 12.12
C LEU A 319 -21.67 -13.57 11.90
N VAL A 320 -21.41 -14.42 12.91
CA VAL A 320 -21.35 -15.89 12.72
C VAL A 320 -22.63 -16.46 12.11
N ASP A 321 -23.82 -16.12 12.63
CA ASP A 321 -25.09 -16.67 12.13
C ASP A 321 -25.40 -16.20 10.71
N PHE A 322 -25.25 -14.90 10.44
CA PHE A 322 -25.34 -14.33 9.09
C PHE A 322 -24.35 -15.01 8.11
N VAL A 323 -23.14 -15.32 8.56
CA VAL A 323 -22.18 -16.05 7.72
C VAL A 323 -22.64 -17.49 7.48
N MET A 324 -23.36 -18.16 8.39
CA MET A 324 -23.90 -19.49 8.09
C MET A 324 -24.96 -19.46 6.97
N GLU A 325 -25.77 -18.40 6.88
CA GLU A 325 -26.67 -18.17 5.74
C GLU A 325 -25.89 -17.99 4.43
N ILE A 326 -24.80 -17.21 4.47
CA ILE A 326 -23.87 -17.04 3.35
C ILE A 326 -23.26 -18.38 2.94
N LEU A 327 -22.77 -19.19 3.88
CA LEU A 327 -22.19 -20.51 3.58
C LEU A 327 -23.24 -21.47 2.99
N SER A 328 -24.49 -21.44 3.46
CA SER A 328 -25.59 -22.23 2.90
C SER A 328 -25.89 -21.86 1.42
N ARG A 329 -25.84 -20.56 1.09
CA ARG A 329 -25.94 -20.09 -0.30
C ARG A 329 -24.75 -20.57 -1.16
N LEU A 330 -23.55 -20.66 -0.59
CA LEU A 330 -22.37 -21.21 -1.29
C LEU A 330 -22.47 -22.72 -1.57
N VAL A 331 -23.12 -23.49 -0.69
CA VAL A 331 -23.46 -24.91 -0.94
C VAL A 331 -24.38 -25.01 -2.16
N SER A 332 -25.42 -24.17 -2.22
CA SER A 332 -26.33 -24.08 -3.38
C SER A 332 -25.58 -23.69 -4.67
N LYS A 333 -24.60 -22.78 -4.58
CA LYS A 333 -23.70 -22.39 -5.69
C LYS A 333 -22.54 -23.36 -5.96
N GLN A 334 -22.57 -24.55 -5.35
CA GLN A 334 -21.61 -25.65 -5.59
C GLN A 334 -20.13 -25.25 -5.38
N ILE A 335 -19.83 -24.51 -4.31
CA ILE A 335 -18.49 -23.96 -4.01
C ILE A 335 -17.32 -24.97 -4.07
N TRP A 336 -17.57 -26.27 -3.89
CA TRP A 336 -16.57 -27.33 -4.08
C TRP A 336 -15.98 -27.39 -5.51
N LYS A 337 -16.67 -26.85 -6.52
CA LYS A 337 -16.16 -26.70 -7.90
C LYS A 337 -15.08 -25.62 -8.03
N LEU A 338 -14.84 -24.81 -7.00
CA LEU A 338 -13.87 -23.70 -6.98
C LEU A 338 -12.76 -24.02 -5.96
N PRO A 339 -11.67 -24.73 -6.32
CA PRO A 339 -10.77 -25.35 -5.35
C PRO A 339 -10.15 -24.40 -4.32
N LYS A 340 -9.76 -23.18 -4.75
CA LYS A 340 -9.21 -22.14 -3.86
C LYS A 340 -10.23 -21.67 -2.82
N LEU A 341 -11.50 -21.55 -3.21
CA LEU A 341 -12.60 -21.12 -2.35
C LEU A 341 -13.10 -22.27 -1.46
N TRP A 342 -13.11 -23.52 -1.95
CA TRP A 342 -13.47 -24.71 -1.17
C TRP A 342 -12.59 -24.90 0.08
N VAL A 343 -11.28 -24.66 -0.02
CA VAL A 343 -10.37 -24.69 1.14
C VAL A 343 -10.75 -23.63 2.17
N GLY A 344 -11.13 -22.43 1.73
CA GLY A 344 -11.63 -21.36 2.60
C GLY A 344 -12.97 -21.70 3.25
N PHE A 345 -13.91 -22.29 2.50
CA PHE A 345 -15.19 -22.77 3.01
C PHE A 345 -15.01 -23.78 4.16
N LEU A 346 -14.20 -24.81 3.95
CA LEU A 346 -13.94 -25.83 4.98
C LEU A 346 -13.24 -25.24 6.20
N LYS A 347 -12.29 -24.32 6.02
CA LYS A 347 -11.64 -23.60 7.13
C LYS A 347 -12.66 -22.78 7.95
N CYS A 348 -13.54 -22.04 7.27
CA CYS A 348 -14.58 -21.24 7.92
C CYS A 348 -15.55 -22.13 8.71
N ALA A 349 -16.05 -23.22 8.10
CA ALA A 349 -16.91 -24.19 8.76
C ALA A 349 -16.21 -24.86 9.97
N TYR A 350 -14.93 -25.21 9.86
CA TYR A 350 -14.16 -25.79 10.96
C TYR A 350 -13.96 -24.81 12.13
N GLN A 351 -13.83 -23.51 11.87
CA GLN A 351 -13.62 -22.48 12.90
C GLN A 351 -14.92 -22.04 13.61
N THR A 352 -16.08 -22.23 12.99
CA THR A 352 -17.40 -21.74 13.49
C THR A 352 -18.28 -22.79 14.16
N LYS A 353 -17.73 -23.99 14.41
CA LYS A 353 -18.43 -25.08 15.12
C LYS A 353 -18.96 -24.60 16.48
N PRO A 354 -20.16 -25.04 16.92
CA PRO A 354 -21.05 -25.99 16.25
C PRO A 354 -21.97 -25.38 15.18
N HIS A 355 -22.05 -24.05 15.05
CA HIS A 355 -22.98 -23.35 14.15
C HIS A 355 -22.95 -23.87 12.71
N SER A 356 -21.76 -24.19 12.20
CA SER A 356 -21.53 -24.72 10.85
C SER A 356 -22.07 -26.13 10.57
N PHE A 357 -22.49 -26.89 11.59
CA PHE A 357 -22.91 -28.28 11.40
C PHE A 357 -24.13 -28.41 10.48
N HIS A 358 -25.14 -27.53 10.60
CA HIS A 358 -26.29 -27.54 9.70
C HIS A 358 -25.91 -27.25 8.25
N VAL A 359 -24.90 -26.40 8.01
CA VAL A 359 -24.37 -26.10 6.68
C VAL A 359 -23.64 -27.32 6.10
N LEU A 360 -22.83 -28.01 6.91
CA LEU A 360 -22.13 -29.22 6.48
C LEU A 360 -23.10 -30.35 6.09
N LEU A 361 -24.25 -30.46 6.78
CA LEU A 361 -25.28 -31.45 6.44
C LEU A 361 -26.05 -31.14 5.14
N GLN A 362 -25.96 -29.93 4.60
CA GLN A 362 -26.50 -29.58 3.27
C GLN A 362 -25.59 -30.03 2.11
N LEU A 363 -24.33 -30.39 2.38
CA LEU A 363 -23.42 -30.88 1.34
C LEU A 363 -23.92 -32.23 0.80
N PRO A 364 -23.83 -32.48 -0.52
CA PRO A 364 -24.08 -33.82 -1.04
C PRO A 364 -23.03 -34.80 -0.49
N ALA A 365 -23.42 -36.07 -0.36
CA ALA A 365 -22.64 -37.12 0.32
C ALA A 365 -21.13 -37.17 -0.04
N PRO A 366 -20.70 -37.18 -1.32
CA PRO A 366 -19.26 -37.25 -1.63
C PRO A 366 -18.49 -35.96 -1.28
N GLN A 367 -19.14 -34.79 -1.26
CA GLN A 367 -18.53 -33.54 -0.80
C GLN A 367 -18.42 -33.49 0.72
N LEU A 368 -19.42 -34.01 1.45
CA LEU A 368 -19.35 -34.16 2.89
C LEU A 368 -18.24 -35.14 3.29
N GLU A 369 -18.13 -36.28 2.60
CA GLU A 369 -17.05 -37.23 2.82
C GLU A 369 -15.67 -36.59 2.56
N ASN A 370 -15.52 -35.81 1.47
CA ASN A 370 -14.29 -35.04 1.23
C ASN A 370 -13.98 -34.04 2.35
N ALA A 371 -15.01 -33.36 2.89
CA ALA A 371 -14.87 -32.42 4.00
C ALA A 371 -14.38 -33.11 5.28
N LEU A 372 -14.96 -34.27 5.61
CA LEU A 372 -14.60 -35.10 6.76
C LEU A 372 -13.19 -35.69 6.62
N ASN A 373 -12.81 -36.17 5.43
CA ASN A 373 -11.47 -36.70 5.18
C ASN A 373 -10.38 -35.62 5.31
N ARG A 374 -10.71 -34.34 4.98
CA ARG A 374 -9.80 -33.19 5.19
C ARG A 374 -9.73 -32.73 6.65
N HIS A 375 -10.79 -32.94 7.44
CA HIS A 375 -10.84 -32.57 8.86
C HIS A 375 -11.48 -33.70 9.70
N PRO A 376 -10.76 -34.81 9.96
CA PRO A 376 -11.37 -36.01 10.59
C PRO A 376 -12.01 -35.77 11.95
N THR A 377 -11.51 -34.77 12.70
CA THR A 377 -12.05 -34.34 14.00
C THR A 377 -13.46 -33.73 13.92
N LEU A 378 -13.99 -33.44 12.72
CA LEU A 378 -15.40 -33.07 12.53
C LEU A 378 -16.35 -34.26 12.68
N ARG A 379 -15.90 -35.49 12.41
CA ARG A 379 -16.78 -36.65 12.22
C ARG A 379 -17.65 -36.95 13.45
N ALA A 380 -17.04 -37.11 14.61
CA ALA A 380 -17.77 -37.45 15.84
C ALA A 380 -18.71 -36.32 16.32
N PRO A 381 -18.28 -35.03 16.38
CA PRO A 381 -19.19 -33.93 16.71
C PRO A 381 -20.36 -33.78 15.71
N LEU A 382 -20.11 -33.92 14.41
CA LEU A 382 -21.15 -33.80 13.38
C LEU A 382 -22.12 -34.98 13.41
N ALA A 383 -21.65 -36.20 13.66
CA ALA A 383 -22.51 -37.37 13.85
C ALA A 383 -23.36 -37.26 15.13
N SER A 384 -22.81 -36.70 16.21
CA SER A 384 -23.55 -36.40 17.45
C SER A 384 -24.64 -35.34 17.24
N TYR A 385 -24.36 -34.32 16.43
CA TYR A 385 -25.37 -33.33 16.04
C TYR A 385 -26.46 -33.94 15.13
N ALA A 386 -26.06 -34.70 14.11
CA ALA A 386 -26.98 -35.33 13.16
C ALA A 386 -27.85 -36.46 13.76
N SER A 387 -27.48 -37.02 14.92
CA SER A 387 -28.26 -38.07 15.58
C SER A 387 -29.43 -37.53 16.42
N GLN A 388 -29.47 -36.21 16.70
CA GLN A 388 -30.55 -35.56 17.43
C GLN A 388 -31.90 -35.79 16.72
N PRO A 389 -33.01 -36.15 17.42
CA PRO A 389 -34.23 -36.64 16.76
C PRO A 389 -34.86 -35.67 15.73
N ASN A 390 -34.82 -34.37 16.04
CA ASN A 390 -35.28 -33.27 15.19
C ASN A 390 -34.42 -33.03 13.95
N ILE A 391 -33.17 -33.48 13.95
CA ILE A 391 -32.20 -33.31 12.85
C ILE A 391 -32.12 -34.61 12.03
N ARG A 392 -32.04 -35.77 12.70
CA ARG A 392 -31.92 -37.08 12.05
C ARG A 392 -33.04 -37.36 11.05
N SER A 393 -34.24 -36.84 11.31
CA SER A 393 -35.42 -36.96 10.45
C SER A 393 -35.34 -36.14 9.16
N THR A 394 -34.53 -35.09 9.10
CA THR A 394 -34.35 -34.23 7.91
C THR A 394 -33.07 -34.55 7.12
N VAL A 395 -32.17 -35.37 7.68
CA VAL A 395 -30.88 -35.73 7.05
C VAL A 395 -31.05 -36.92 6.07
N PRO A 396 -30.61 -36.82 4.81
CA PRO A 396 -30.67 -37.92 3.83
C PRO A 396 -29.93 -39.18 4.29
N ARG A 397 -30.44 -40.37 3.92
CA ARG A 397 -29.81 -41.66 4.30
C ARG A 397 -28.35 -41.77 3.85
N THR A 398 -28.01 -41.28 2.65
CA THR A 398 -26.63 -41.26 2.14
C THR A 398 -25.70 -40.43 3.04
N THR A 399 -26.17 -39.31 3.57
CA THR A 399 -25.46 -38.52 4.58
C THR A 399 -25.31 -39.27 5.90
N LEU A 400 -26.35 -40.00 6.35
CA LEU A 400 -26.27 -40.84 7.55
C LEU A 400 -25.24 -41.98 7.39
N VAL A 401 -25.14 -42.61 6.22
CA VAL A 401 -24.10 -43.59 5.89
C VAL A 401 -22.71 -42.95 5.98
N VAL A 402 -22.49 -41.81 5.32
CA VAL A 402 -21.20 -41.09 5.36
C VAL A 402 -20.79 -40.76 6.80
N LEU A 403 -21.74 -40.49 7.70
CA LEU A 403 -21.49 -40.24 9.13
C LEU A 403 -21.34 -41.51 9.99
N GLY A 404 -21.62 -42.71 9.46
CA GLY A 404 -21.61 -43.98 10.20
C GLY A 404 -22.86 -44.21 11.07
N LEU A 405 -23.95 -43.48 10.80
CA LEU A 405 -25.23 -43.55 11.51
C LEU A 405 -26.27 -44.47 10.83
N ALA A 406 -25.94 -45.02 9.67
CA ALA A 406 -26.70 -45.99 8.91
C ALA A 406 -25.77 -46.95 8.16
N GLN A 407 -26.24 -48.17 7.87
CA GLN A 407 -25.53 -49.14 7.03
C GLN A 407 -25.86 -48.94 5.55
N ASP A 408 -24.88 -49.18 4.68
CA ASP A 408 -25.09 -49.34 3.24
C ASP A 408 -25.77 -50.66 2.94
N ASN A 409 -27.10 -50.61 2.86
CA ASN A 409 -27.89 -51.70 2.30
C ASN A 409 -27.80 -51.62 0.77
N LEU A 410 -26.69 -52.11 0.21
CA LEU A 410 -26.74 -52.66 -1.15
C LEU A 410 -27.85 -53.74 -1.15
N PRO A 411 -28.74 -53.76 -2.16
CA PRO A 411 -29.73 -54.83 -2.25
C PRO A 411 -28.98 -56.15 -2.49
N MET A 412 -28.90 -56.97 -1.44
CA MET A 412 -28.50 -58.37 -1.56
C MET A 412 -29.43 -59.02 -2.58
N THR A 413 -28.90 -59.38 -3.73
CA THR A 413 -29.61 -60.26 -4.66
C THR A 413 -29.92 -61.56 -3.91
N PRO A 414 -31.18 -62.01 -3.88
CA PRO A 414 -31.50 -63.29 -3.26
C PRO A 414 -30.82 -64.38 -4.09
N VAL A 415 -29.76 -64.97 -3.55
CA VAL A 415 -29.10 -66.14 -4.15
C VAL A 415 -30.13 -67.26 -4.13
N SER A 416 -30.68 -67.56 -5.30
CA SER A 416 -31.67 -68.62 -5.48
C SER A 416 -31.10 -69.94 -4.95
N SER A 417 -31.84 -70.57 -4.03
CA SER A 417 -31.49 -71.88 -3.51
C SER A 417 -31.45 -72.89 -4.66
N ILE A 418 -30.30 -73.53 -4.84
CA ILE A 418 -30.12 -74.62 -5.82
C ILE A 418 -30.73 -75.90 -5.21
N PRO A 419 -31.62 -76.63 -5.90
CA PRO A 419 -32.09 -77.92 -5.43
C PRO A 419 -30.97 -78.98 -5.47
N GLN A 420 -30.90 -79.85 -4.48
CA GLN A 420 -30.00 -81.01 -4.52
C GLN A 420 -30.43 -81.98 -5.65
N PRO A 421 -29.48 -82.64 -6.34
CA PRO A 421 -29.78 -83.74 -7.24
C PRO A 421 -30.21 -84.98 -6.45
N ILE A 422 -31.14 -85.74 -7.02
CA ILE A 422 -31.60 -87.04 -6.52
C ILE A 422 -30.61 -88.13 -6.99
N ASP A 423 -30.37 -89.13 -6.14
CA ASP A 423 -29.45 -90.25 -6.37
C ASP A 423 -29.78 -91.11 -7.61
N ALA A 424 -28.74 -91.80 -8.10
CA ALA A 424 -28.81 -92.95 -9.00
C ALA A 424 -27.73 -93.98 -8.60
#